data_AF-A0A9N9HRM8-F1
#
_entry.id   AF-A0A9N9HRM8-F1
#
_cell.length_a   1.000
_cell.length_b   1.000
_cell.length_c   1.000
_cell.angle_alpha   90.00
_cell.angle_beta   90.00
_cell.angle_gamma   90.00
#
_symmetry.space_group_name_H-M   'P 1'
#
loop_
_entity.id
_entity.type
_entity.pdbx_description
1 polymer ?
#
loop_
_entity_poly.entity_id
_entity_poly.type
_entity_poly.pdbx_seq_one_letter_code
_entity_poly.pdbx_strand_id
1 'polypeptide(L)'
;PRVPGHPETIRLKELRSRVEVFPGAQPTSFYSKHIQELQNEDYYVCEQSDGTRVLAYITCDSPGKPAYLRDYIMSPYEKMLRKRPDLAIIQPYKEVLFVVNKEMERSYGLEKVLKQIIPSLKHNCDGLIFTSSTSGYSAEKILKWKPPNENSIDLKLSFDFKRHKNNKPRFCLYKWMDVHRYFDNMTLLILFIDNNVD
;
A
#
# COMPACT_ATOMS: atom_id res chain seq x y z
N PRO A 1 -9.78 -16.85 -5.92
CA PRO A 1 -10.57 -17.74 -5.01
C PRO A 1 -11.86 -18.19 -5.71
N ARG A 2 -12.29 -19.44 -5.57
CA ARG A 2 -13.64 -19.86 -6.04
C ARG A 2 -14.66 -19.29 -5.05
N VAL A 3 -15.70 -18.62 -5.55
CA VAL A 3 -16.83 -18.20 -4.71
C VAL A 3 -17.78 -19.40 -4.60
N PRO A 4 -18.01 -19.95 -3.39
CA PRO A 4 -18.91 -21.09 -3.21
C PRO A 4 -20.32 -20.75 -3.72
N GLY A 5 -20.95 -21.67 -4.46
CA GLY A 5 -22.34 -21.52 -4.94
C GLY A 5 -22.52 -20.71 -6.23
N HIS A 6 -21.45 -20.10 -6.78
CA HIS A 6 -21.53 -19.42 -8.08
C HIS A 6 -20.79 -20.23 -9.16
N PRO A 7 -21.48 -20.74 -10.21
CA PRO A 7 -20.80 -21.42 -11.30
C PRO A 7 -19.81 -20.47 -11.97
N GLU A 8 -18.55 -20.88 -12.06
CA GLU A 8 -17.52 -20.13 -12.78
C GLU A 8 -17.93 -19.98 -14.25
N THR A 9 -18.03 -18.74 -14.73
CA THR A 9 -18.32 -18.46 -16.13
C THR A 9 -17.20 -19.00 -17.02
N ILE A 10 -17.51 -19.35 -18.27
CA ILE A 10 -16.53 -19.85 -19.26
C ILE A 10 -15.36 -18.85 -19.39
N ARG A 11 -15.66 -17.55 -19.41
CA ARG A 11 -14.65 -16.48 -19.46
C ARG A 11 -13.74 -16.45 -18.23
N LEU A 12 -14.27 -16.67 -17.02
CA LEU A 12 -13.46 -16.75 -15.80
C LEU A 12 -12.52 -17.97 -15.83
N LYS A 13 -12.99 -19.10 -16.35
CA LYS A 13 -12.15 -20.31 -16.54
C LYS A 13 -11.04 -20.08 -17.56
N GLU A 14 -11.36 -19.45 -18.70
CA GLU A 14 -10.37 -19.08 -19.73
C GLU A 14 -9.35 -18.05 -19.23
N LEU A 15 -9.78 -17.07 -18.43
CA LEU A 15 -8.86 -16.08 -17.87
C LEU A 15 -7.90 -16.74 -16.87
N ARG A 16 -8.41 -17.62 -16.00
CA ARG A 16 -7.59 -18.36 -15.03
C ARG A 16 -6.63 -19.34 -15.69
N SER A 17 -7.00 -19.96 -16.81
CA SER A 17 -6.09 -20.85 -17.53
C SER A 17 -4.97 -20.11 -18.27
N ARG A 18 -5.12 -18.80 -18.50
CA ARG A 18 -4.11 -17.95 -19.16
C ARG A 18 -3.22 -17.18 -18.19
N VAL A 19 -3.60 -17.11 -16.91
CA VAL A 19 -2.95 -16.25 -15.92
C VAL A 19 -2.62 -17.09 -14.68
N GLU A 20 -1.42 -17.68 -14.66
CA GLU A 20 -0.90 -18.44 -13.51
C GLU A 20 -0.38 -17.52 -12.38
N VAL A 21 0.00 -16.29 -12.72
CA VAL A 21 0.58 -15.31 -11.80
C VAL A 21 -0.35 -14.11 -11.64
N PHE A 22 -0.45 -13.54 -10.44
CA PHE A 22 -1.27 -12.36 -10.20
C PHE A 22 -0.94 -11.22 -11.19
N PRO A 23 -1.91 -10.72 -11.98
CA PRO A 23 -1.63 -9.80 -13.10
C PRO A 23 -1.41 -8.34 -12.66
N GLY A 24 -1.55 -8.02 -11.37
CA GLY A 24 -1.33 -6.67 -10.86
C GLY A 24 0.16 -6.33 -10.74
N ALA A 25 0.56 -5.19 -11.30
CA ALA A 25 1.95 -4.71 -11.29
C ALA A 25 2.44 -4.43 -9.86
N GLN A 26 3.56 -4.99 -9.44
CA GLN A 26 4.12 -4.79 -8.09
C GLN A 26 4.99 -3.52 -8.05
N PRO A 27 4.73 -2.56 -7.13
CA PRO A 27 5.52 -1.35 -7.06
C PRO A 27 6.98 -1.62 -6.67
N THR A 28 7.89 -0.89 -7.30
CA THR A 28 9.33 -0.89 -7.00
C THR A 28 9.66 0.12 -5.90
N SER A 29 10.57 -0.20 -4.98
CA SER A 29 10.97 0.74 -3.94
C SER A 29 11.59 2.02 -4.52
N PHE A 30 11.24 3.16 -3.95
CA PHE A 30 11.75 4.47 -4.34
C PHE A 30 13.18 4.67 -3.83
N TYR A 31 14.07 5.18 -4.69
CA TYR A 31 15.47 5.47 -4.38
C TYR A 31 15.84 6.86 -4.93
N SER A 32 16.95 7.43 -4.46
CA SER A 32 17.40 8.78 -4.88
C SER A 32 17.54 8.94 -6.40
N LYS A 33 17.89 7.88 -7.14
CA LYS A 33 17.95 7.91 -8.62
C LYS A 33 16.60 8.25 -9.28
N HIS A 34 15.48 7.93 -8.64
CA HIS A 34 14.15 8.21 -9.16
C HIS A 34 13.75 9.69 -8.99
N ILE A 35 14.49 10.48 -8.22
CA ILE A 35 14.26 11.94 -8.17
C ILE A 35 14.48 12.54 -9.55
N GLN A 36 15.55 12.13 -10.25
CA GLN A 36 15.83 12.58 -11.60
C GLN A 36 14.76 12.09 -12.60
N GLU A 37 14.21 10.90 -12.38
CA GLU A 37 13.10 10.39 -13.19
C GLU A 37 11.82 11.23 -12.99
N LEU A 38 11.44 11.52 -11.76
CA LEU A 38 10.28 12.37 -11.45
C LEU A 38 10.42 13.81 -11.97
N GLN A 39 11.65 14.29 -12.18
CA GLN A 39 11.93 15.60 -12.78
C GLN A 39 11.79 15.59 -14.30
N ASN A 40 12.05 14.45 -14.94
CA ASN A 40 12.10 14.34 -16.40
C ASN A 40 10.82 13.73 -17.00
N GLU A 41 10.02 13.02 -16.20
CA GLU A 41 8.80 12.34 -16.63
C GLU A 41 7.57 12.75 -15.81
N ASP A 42 6.42 12.78 -16.46
CA ASP A 42 5.15 13.07 -15.81
C ASP A 42 4.68 11.88 -14.96
N TYR A 43 4.64 12.09 -13.65
CA TYR A 43 4.14 11.14 -12.68
C TYR A 43 2.91 11.68 -11.93
N TYR A 44 2.03 10.77 -11.55
CA TYR A 44 1.04 10.99 -10.51
C TYR A 44 1.56 10.48 -9.16
N VAL A 45 1.05 11.03 -8.07
CA VAL A 45 1.34 10.64 -6.69
C VAL A 45 0.04 10.55 -5.89
N CYS A 46 -0.05 9.53 -5.03
CA CYS A 46 -1.08 9.43 -4.00
C CYS A 46 -0.50 8.80 -2.73
N GLU A 47 -1.28 8.85 -1.65
CA GLU A 47 -1.00 8.10 -0.43
C GLU A 47 -0.97 6.58 -0.67
N GLN A 48 -0.10 5.87 0.04
CA GLN A 48 -0.09 4.41 0.08
C GLN A 48 -0.98 3.94 1.23
N SER A 49 -2.05 3.21 0.91
CA SER A 49 -2.98 2.73 1.94
C SER A 49 -2.50 1.42 2.52
N ASP A 50 -2.60 1.30 3.85
CA ASP A 50 -2.33 0.06 4.60
C ASP A 50 -3.52 -0.91 4.50
N GLY A 51 -3.82 -1.36 3.28
CA GLY A 51 -4.98 -2.18 2.96
C GLY A 51 -4.62 -3.41 2.13
N THR A 52 -5.59 -4.31 1.97
CA THR A 52 -5.42 -5.47 1.09
C THR A 52 -5.63 -5.06 -0.36
N ARG A 53 -4.59 -5.24 -1.19
CA ARG A 53 -4.68 -5.00 -2.63
C ARG A 53 -5.44 -6.13 -3.32
N VAL A 54 -6.56 -5.78 -3.96
CA VAL A 54 -7.36 -6.72 -4.75
C VAL A 54 -7.57 -6.17 -6.17
N LEU A 55 -7.72 -7.07 -7.15
CA LEU A 55 -8.23 -6.71 -8.48
C LEU A 55 -9.70 -7.11 -8.56
N ALA A 56 -10.56 -6.12 -8.83
CA ALA A 56 -11.95 -6.36 -9.12
C ALA A 56 -12.12 -6.76 -10.60
N TYR A 57 -12.57 -7.98 -10.84
CA TYR A 57 -12.92 -8.45 -12.18
C TYR A 57 -14.44 -8.45 -12.35
N ILE A 58 -14.94 -7.61 -13.26
CA ILE A 58 -16.36 -7.47 -13.54
C ILE A 58 -16.58 -7.89 -14.99
N THR A 59 -17.43 -8.88 -15.20
CA THR A 59 -17.83 -9.34 -16.54
C THR A 59 -19.33 -9.22 -16.69
N CYS A 60 -19.78 -8.95 -17.91
CA CYS A 60 -21.17 -9.07 -18.31
C CYS A 60 -21.28 -10.19 -19.35
N ASP A 61 -22.31 -11.02 -19.25
CA ASP A 61 -22.56 -12.10 -20.21
C ASP A 61 -23.02 -11.58 -21.59
N SER A 62 -23.22 -10.27 -21.71
CA SER A 62 -23.48 -9.59 -22.99
C SER A 62 -22.24 -9.69 -23.89
N PRO A 63 -22.29 -10.35 -25.05
CA PRO A 63 -21.16 -10.38 -25.98
C PRO A 63 -20.94 -8.99 -26.62
N GLY A 64 -19.69 -8.56 -26.70
CA GLY A 64 -19.25 -7.46 -27.57
C GLY A 64 -19.35 -6.02 -27.03
N LYS A 65 -19.82 -5.78 -25.80
CA LYS A 65 -19.83 -4.43 -25.21
C LYS A 65 -18.75 -4.28 -24.14
N PRO A 66 -17.83 -3.30 -24.25
CA PRO A 66 -16.91 -2.97 -23.17
C PRO A 66 -17.72 -2.48 -21.97
N ALA A 67 -17.44 -3.04 -20.79
CA ALA A 67 -18.07 -2.63 -19.54
C ALA A 67 -17.12 -1.71 -18.77
N TYR A 68 -17.43 -0.42 -18.70
CA TYR A 68 -16.67 0.53 -17.89
C TYR A 68 -17.19 0.52 -16.45
N LEU A 69 -16.28 0.44 -15.48
CA LEU A 69 -16.61 0.47 -14.04
C LEU A 69 -17.51 1.67 -13.70
N ARG A 70 -17.21 2.84 -14.27
CA ARG A 70 -17.99 4.06 -14.05
C ARG A 70 -19.42 3.94 -14.55
N ASP A 71 -19.64 3.37 -15.73
CA ASP A 71 -20.96 3.37 -16.37
C ASP A 71 -21.85 2.25 -15.87
N TYR A 72 -21.25 1.10 -15.54
CA TYR A 72 -21.96 -0.11 -15.17
C TYR A 72 -22.08 -0.33 -13.65
N ILE A 73 -21.18 0.26 -12.85
CA ILE A 73 -21.21 0.11 -11.39
C ILE A 73 -21.40 1.46 -10.71
N MET A 74 -20.47 2.41 -10.89
CA MET A 74 -20.46 3.64 -10.09
C MET A 74 -21.70 4.50 -10.36
N SER A 75 -22.00 4.78 -11.63
CA SER A 75 -23.13 5.65 -12.01
C SER A 75 -24.49 5.04 -11.66
N PRO A 76 -24.76 3.74 -11.90
CA PRO A 76 -25.98 3.09 -11.42
C PRO A 76 -26.10 3.09 -9.90
N TYR A 77 -25.01 2.85 -9.19
CA TYR A 77 -24.96 2.89 -7.73
C TYR A 77 -25.29 4.28 -7.19
N GLU A 78 -24.65 5.34 -7.69
CA GLU A 78 -24.97 6.73 -7.33
C GLU A 78 -26.43 7.07 -7.61
N LYS A 79 -26.96 6.68 -8.79
CA LYS A 79 -28.37 6.89 -9.16
C LYS A 79 -29.31 6.17 -8.19
N MET A 80 -28.97 4.96 -7.76
CA MET A 80 -29.73 4.21 -6.76
C MET A 80 -29.74 4.96 -5.42
N LEU A 81 -28.59 5.44 -4.95
CA LEU A 81 -28.50 6.20 -3.69
C LEU A 81 -29.29 7.51 -3.73
N ARG A 82 -29.28 8.22 -4.87
CA ARG A 82 -30.12 9.42 -5.05
C ARG A 82 -31.62 9.11 -4.98
N LYS A 83 -32.05 7.95 -5.52
CA LYS A 83 -33.45 7.53 -5.51
C LYS A 83 -33.92 6.95 -4.18
N ARG A 84 -32.99 6.42 -3.37
CA ARG A 84 -33.26 5.75 -2.10
C ARG A 84 -32.36 6.32 -1.00
N PRO A 85 -32.63 7.57 -0.55
CA PRO A 85 -31.85 8.20 0.49
C PRO A 85 -31.93 7.46 1.83
N ASP A 86 -32.99 6.67 2.04
CA ASP A 86 -33.11 5.72 3.15
C ASP A 86 -31.93 4.74 3.17
N LEU A 87 -31.53 4.18 2.02
CA LEU A 87 -30.39 3.28 1.90
C LEU A 87 -29.04 4.00 2.08
N ALA A 88 -28.96 5.28 1.72
CA ALA A 88 -27.76 6.09 1.95
C ALA A 88 -27.52 6.37 3.44
N ILE A 89 -28.58 6.44 4.25
CA ILE A 89 -28.49 6.70 5.70
C ILE A 89 -28.02 5.46 6.48
N ILE A 90 -28.35 4.24 6.02
CA ILE A 90 -27.96 2.97 6.68
C ILE A 90 -26.58 2.47 6.26
N GLN A 91 -25.99 3.07 5.22
CA GLN A 91 -24.67 2.70 4.72
C GLN A 91 -23.56 2.71 5.78
N PRO A 92 -23.50 3.67 6.74
CA PRO A 92 -22.49 3.64 7.80
C PRO A 92 -22.58 2.41 8.72
N TYR A 93 -23.68 1.65 8.70
CA TYR A 93 -23.99 0.65 9.72
C TYR A 93 -24.11 -0.81 9.27
N LYS A 94 -23.91 -1.16 7.99
CA LYS A 94 -23.86 -2.59 7.56
C LYS A 94 -22.95 -2.79 6.36
N GLU A 95 -21.86 -3.54 6.54
CA GLU A 95 -21.28 -4.59 5.66
C GLU A 95 -21.33 -4.45 4.12
N VAL A 96 -21.44 -3.24 3.58
CA VAL A 96 -21.49 -2.99 2.13
C VAL A 96 -20.14 -2.44 1.68
N LEU A 97 -19.60 -3.02 0.61
CA LEU A 97 -18.40 -2.55 -0.07
C LEU A 97 -18.60 -1.13 -0.59
N PHE A 98 -17.84 -0.17 -0.08
CA PHE A 98 -17.78 1.19 -0.60
C PHE A 98 -16.70 1.29 -1.68
N VAL A 99 -17.09 1.78 -2.86
CA VAL A 99 -16.13 2.05 -3.93
C VAL A 99 -15.91 3.55 -3.99
N VAL A 100 -14.67 3.96 -3.73
CA VAL A 100 -14.23 5.35 -3.78
C VAL A 100 -13.04 5.44 -4.72
N ASN A 101 -12.99 6.50 -5.53
CA ASN A 101 -11.82 6.75 -6.36
C ASN A 101 -10.66 7.25 -5.50
N LYS A 102 -9.48 6.68 -5.71
CA LYS A 102 -8.24 7.17 -5.12
C LYS A 102 -7.92 8.55 -5.71
N GLU A 103 -7.85 9.59 -4.87
CA GLU A 103 -7.43 10.91 -5.31
C GLU A 103 -5.94 10.86 -5.70
N MET A 104 -5.65 11.27 -6.93
CA MET A 104 -4.31 11.27 -7.52
C MET A 104 -3.91 12.71 -7.81
N GLU A 105 -2.74 13.10 -7.36
CA GLU A 105 -2.14 14.41 -7.65
C GLU A 105 -0.99 14.27 -8.63
N ARG A 106 -0.61 15.35 -9.30
CA ARG A 106 0.66 15.36 -10.07
C ARG A 106 1.84 15.27 -9.11
N SER A 107 2.98 14.74 -9.54
CA SER A 107 4.17 14.54 -8.71
C SER A 107 4.63 15.83 -7.99
N TYR A 108 4.52 16.99 -8.65
CA TYR A 108 4.81 18.30 -8.07
C TYR A 108 3.74 18.81 -7.07
N GLY A 109 2.57 18.16 -7.01
CA GLY A 109 1.50 18.37 -6.02
C GLY A 109 1.74 17.67 -4.68
N LEU A 110 2.97 17.17 -4.44
CA LEU A 110 3.35 16.42 -3.25
C LEU A 110 3.01 17.15 -1.95
N GLU A 111 3.17 18.48 -1.90
CA GLU A 111 2.84 19.27 -0.73
C GLU A 111 1.35 19.18 -0.36
N LYS A 112 0.45 19.21 -1.35
CA LYS A 112 -0.99 19.02 -1.13
C LYS A 112 -1.26 17.62 -0.57
N VAL A 113 -0.61 16.59 -1.12
CA VAL A 113 -0.77 15.21 -0.64
C VAL A 113 -0.36 15.10 0.83
N LEU A 114 0.83 15.60 1.18
CA LEU A 114 1.38 15.48 2.53
C LEU A 114 0.66 16.34 3.58
N LYS A 115 0.27 17.57 3.23
CA LYS A 115 -0.24 18.54 4.22
C LYS A 115 -1.76 18.64 4.27
N GLN A 116 -2.47 18.20 3.24
CA GLN A 116 -3.93 18.35 3.14
C GLN A 116 -4.62 17.00 3.00
N ILE A 117 -4.18 16.15 2.07
CA ILE A 117 -4.84 14.88 1.78
C ILE A 117 -4.58 13.88 2.92
N ILE A 118 -3.32 13.53 3.19
CA ILE A 118 -2.95 12.52 4.21
C ILE A 118 -3.57 12.82 5.58
N PRO A 119 -3.53 14.06 6.12
CA PRO A 119 -4.15 14.37 7.41
C PRO A 119 -5.68 14.25 7.44
N SER A 120 -6.35 14.26 6.28
CA SER A 120 -7.80 14.16 6.16
C SER A 120 -8.30 12.73 5.88
N LEU A 121 -7.40 11.76 5.70
CA LEU A 121 -7.75 10.37 5.42
C LEU A 121 -8.48 9.73 6.61
N LYS A 122 -9.39 8.81 6.29
CA LYS A 122 -10.14 8.00 7.27
C LYS A 122 -9.51 6.62 7.49
N HIS A 123 -8.39 6.37 6.83
CA HIS A 123 -7.64 5.11 6.85
C HIS A 123 -6.15 5.40 7.02
N ASN A 124 -5.41 4.38 7.43
CA ASN A 124 -3.97 4.50 7.64
C ASN A 124 -3.23 4.64 6.31
N CYS A 125 -2.22 5.51 6.30
CA CYS A 125 -1.31 5.73 5.20
C CYS A 125 0.11 5.37 5.65
N ASP A 126 0.80 4.50 4.91
CA ASP A 126 2.15 4.02 5.23
C ASP A 126 3.21 4.55 4.25
N GLY A 127 2.86 5.48 3.36
CA GLY A 127 3.80 6.02 2.40
C GLY A 127 3.14 6.71 1.22
N LEU A 128 3.84 6.69 0.09
CA LEU A 128 3.42 7.30 -1.17
C LEU A 128 3.60 6.33 -2.32
N ILE A 129 2.68 6.38 -3.28
CA ILE A 129 2.79 5.68 -4.55
C ILE A 129 2.91 6.71 -5.67
N PHE A 130 3.97 6.58 -6.46
CA PHE A 130 4.16 7.33 -7.71
C PHE A 130 3.84 6.40 -8.88
N THR A 131 3.02 6.86 -9.82
CA THR A 131 2.67 6.11 -11.03
C THR A 131 2.92 6.97 -12.26
N SER A 132 3.71 6.46 -13.21
CA SER A 132 3.96 7.18 -14.46
C SER A 132 2.65 7.40 -15.21
N SER A 133 2.48 8.59 -15.78
CA SER A 133 1.30 8.95 -16.56
C SER A 133 1.39 8.56 -18.04
N THR A 134 2.60 8.26 -18.52
CA THR A 134 2.88 8.02 -19.94
C THR A 134 3.25 6.58 -20.24
N SER A 135 3.76 5.83 -19.26
CA SER A 135 4.11 4.42 -19.46
C SER A 135 2.87 3.52 -19.50
N GLY A 136 2.96 2.41 -20.24
CA GLY A 136 2.00 1.31 -20.08
C GLY A 136 2.00 0.74 -18.65
N TYR A 137 0.99 -0.07 -18.31
CA TYR A 137 0.86 -0.68 -16.98
C TYR A 137 2.04 -1.62 -16.69
N SER A 138 3.07 -1.11 -16.00
CA SER A 138 4.33 -1.80 -15.72
C SER A 138 4.79 -1.59 -14.28
N ALA A 139 5.35 -2.63 -13.68
CA ALA A 139 5.88 -2.62 -12.30
C ALA A 139 7.06 -1.66 -12.10
N GLU A 140 7.88 -1.47 -13.14
CA GLU A 140 9.08 -0.62 -13.08
C GLU A 140 8.74 0.87 -12.99
N LYS A 141 7.55 1.26 -13.48
CA LYS A 141 7.06 2.65 -13.54
C LYS A 141 6.04 2.97 -12.45
N ILE A 142 5.92 2.10 -11.45
CA ILE A 142 5.14 2.31 -10.24
C ILE A 142 6.12 2.25 -9.07
N LEU A 143 6.32 3.37 -8.39
CA LEU A 143 7.29 3.51 -7.31
C LEU A 143 6.56 3.62 -5.96
N LYS A 144 7.05 2.91 -4.95
CA LYS A 144 6.58 3.02 -3.56
C LYS A 144 7.65 3.67 -2.68
N TRP A 145 7.27 4.71 -1.96
CA TRP A 145 8.12 5.38 -0.99
C TRP A 145 7.52 5.23 0.40
N LYS A 146 8.35 4.86 1.38
CA LYS A 146 7.99 4.88 2.80
C LYS A 146 8.96 5.78 3.56
N PRO A 147 8.52 6.50 4.60
CA PRO A 147 9.42 7.23 5.49
C PRO A 147 10.53 6.30 6.02
N PRO A 148 11.80 6.73 6.04
CA PRO A 148 12.91 5.87 6.49
C PRO A 148 12.72 5.32 7.90
N ASN A 149 12.10 6.09 8.80
CA ASN A 149 11.77 5.72 10.17
C ASN A 149 10.64 4.67 10.28
N GLU A 150 9.88 4.43 9.22
CA GLU A 150 8.83 3.40 9.16
C GLU A 150 9.30 2.10 8.49
N ASN A 151 10.54 2.06 7.99
CA ASN A 151 11.16 0.83 7.52
C ASN A 151 11.73 0.06 8.72
N SER A 152 10.97 -0.92 9.21
CA SER A 152 11.39 -1.80 10.28
C SER A 152 12.05 -3.07 9.75
N ILE A 153 12.91 -3.65 10.60
CA ILE A 153 13.43 -5.01 10.46
C ILE A 153 13.22 -5.72 11.79
N ASP A 154 12.73 -6.96 11.74
CA ASP A 154 12.57 -7.77 12.94
C ASP A 154 13.92 -8.42 13.29
N LEU A 155 14.39 -8.16 14.50
CA LEU A 155 15.65 -8.68 15.04
C LEU A 155 15.39 -9.37 16.37
N LYS A 156 16.10 -10.46 16.64
CA LYS A 156 16.12 -11.07 17.97
C LYS A 156 16.98 -10.21 18.90
N LEU A 157 16.40 -9.75 20.00
CA LEU A 157 17.12 -9.02 21.04
C LEU A 157 17.72 -9.99 22.07
N SER A 158 18.97 -9.73 22.50
CA SER A 158 19.58 -10.38 23.66
C SER A 158 20.31 -9.36 24.53
N PHE A 159 20.38 -9.65 25.83
CA PHE A 159 21.01 -8.81 26.82
C PHE A 159 22.29 -9.47 27.31
N ASP A 160 23.40 -8.73 27.26
CA ASP A 160 24.65 -9.12 27.90
C ASP A 160 24.92 -8.23 29.11
N PHE A 161 24.77 -8.83 30.30
CA PHE A 161 24.99 -8.19 31.59
C PHE A 161 26.44 -8.37 32.10
N LYS A 162 27.31 -9.04 31.35
CA LYS A 162 28.68 -9.30 31.79
C LYS A 162 29.54 -8.04 31.60
N ARG A 163 29.96 -7.44 32.72
CA ARG A 163 30.99 -6.37 32.83
C ARG A 163 30.72 -5.10 32.02
N HIS A 164 29.97 -4.16 32.60
CA HIS A 164 30.13 -2.74 32.26
C HIS A 164 30.16 -1.87 33.52
N LYS A 165 31.00 -0.82 33.48
CA LYS A 165 31.32 0.08 34.62
C LYS A 165 30.12 0.84 35.20
N ASN A 166 28.93 0.77 34.60
CA ASN A 166 27.79 1.65 34.92
C ASN A 166 26.45 0.91 35.08
N ASN A 167 26.42 -0.40 35.38
CA ASN A 167 25.18 -1.19 35.52
C ASN A 167 24.25 -1.22 34.28
N LYS A 168 24.70 -0.73 33.12
CA LYS A 168 23.93 -0.76 31.87
C LYS A 168 24.21 -2.07 31.11
N PRO A 169 23.18 -2.83 30.70
CA PRO A 169 23.36 -4.01 29.86
C PRO A 169 23.78 -3.61 28.45
N ARG A 170 24.50 -4.51 27.77
CA ARG A 170 24.72 -4.40 26.32
C ARG A 170 23.54 -5.02 25.59
N PHE A 171 22.98 -4.29 24.64
CA PHE A 171 21.92 -4.77 23.74
C PHE A 171 22.55 -5.37 22.49
N CYS A 172 22.30 -6.66 22.24
CA CYS A 172 22.77 -7.37 21.06
C CYS A 172 21.56 -7.70 20.18
N LEU A 173 21.60 -7.29 18.91
CA LEU A 173 20.53 -7.52 17.94
C LEU A 173 20.98 -8.58 16.92
N TYR A 174 20.18 -9.62 16.73
CA TYR A 174 20.49 -10.75 15.85
C TYR A 174 19.49 -10.84 14.69
N LYS A 175 20.01 -10.93 13.47
CA LYS A 175 19.23 -11.26 12.28
C LYS A 175 19.15 -12.78 12.11
N TRP A 176 18.01 -13.27 11.63
CA TRP A 176 17.87 -14.67 11.26
C TRP A 176 18.59 -14.95 9.93
N MET A 177 19.43 -15.99 9.90
CA MET A 177 20.02 -16.55 8.69
C MET A 177 19.73 -18.04 8.70
N ASP A 178 19.16 -18.57 7.60
CA ASP A 178 18.64 -19.94 7.43
C ASP A 178 19.59 -21.07 7.87
N VAL A 179 20.88 -20.80 8.06
CA VAL A 179 21.87 -21.76 8.56
C VAL A 179 22.81 -21.05 9.52
N HIS A 180 22.97 -21.62 10.73
CA HIS A 180 23.88 -21.13 11.76
C HIS A 180 25.27 -20.81 11.20
N ARG A 181 25.62 -19.52 11.04
CA ARG A 181 26.97 -18.97 11.27
C ARG A 181 27.06 -17.47 10.95
N TYR A 182 27.72 -16.80 11.88
CA TYR A 182 28.32 -15.46 11.86
C TYR A 182 27.49 -14.22 12.22
N PHE A 183 28.19 -13.39 13.00
CA PHE A 183 27.72 -12.30 13.83
C PHE A 183 27.97 -10.97 13.14
N ASP A 184 27.01 -10.06 13.23
CA ASP A 184 27.32 -8.63 13.24
C ASP A 184 26.85 -8.08 14.59
N ASN A 185 27.74 -7.40 15.31
CA ASN A 185 27.46 -6.86 16.63
C ASN A 185 27.09 -5.39 16.49
N MET A 186 25.83 -5.10 16.21
CA MET A 186 25.35 -3.73 16.30
C MET A 186 25.26 -3.35 17.78
N THR A 187 26.19 -2.53 18.25
CA THR A 187 26.17 -2.03 19.64
C THR A 187 25.40 -0.73 19.66
N LEU A 188 24.15 -0.79 20.13
CA LEU A 188 23.33 0.40 20.30
C LEU A 188 23.75 1.12 21.59
N LEU A 189 24.48 2.23 21.46
CA LEU A 189 24.75 3.12 22.57
C LEU A 189 23.50 3.99 22.79
N ILE A 190 22.58 3.54 23.65
CA ILE A 190 21.45 4.37 24.07
C ILE A 190 21.98 5.44 25.04
N LEU A 191 22.24 6.63 24.50
CA LEU A 191 22.43 7.83 25.32
C LEU A 191 21.08 8.19 25.93
N PHE A 192 20.95 7.98 27.23
CA PHE A 192 19.87 8.59 28.00
C PHE A 192 20.23 10.07 28.10
N ILE A 193 19.46 10.92 27.42
CA ILE A 193 19.45 12.35 27.73
C ILE A 193 18.65 12.47 29.01
N ASP A 194 19.34 12.59 30.15
CA ASP A 194 18.70 13.00 31.38
C ASP A 194 18.23 14.45 31.17
N ASN A 195 16.91 14.64 31.03
CA ASN A 195 16.29 15.96 30.97
C ASN A 195 16.13 16.59 32.36
N ASN A 196 16.85 16.10 33.37
CA ASN A 196 16.98 16.81 34.65
C ASN A 196 18.05 17.88 34.51
N VAL A 197 17.66 18.99 33.90
CA VAL A 197 18.31 20.28 34.06
C VAL A 197 17.71 20.89 35.33
N ASP A 198 18.50 20.92 36.39
CA ASP A 198 18.39 21.97 37.42
C ASP A 198 18.88 23.31 36.84
#